data_AF-A0A924WW51-F1
#
_entry.id   AF-A0A924WW51-F1
#
_cell.length_a   1.000
_cell.length_b   1.000
_cell.length_c   1.000
_cell.angle_alpha   90.00
_cell.angle_beta   90.00
_cell.angle_gamma   90.00
#
_symmetry.space_group_name_H-M   'P 1'
#
loop_
_entity.id
_entity.type
_entity.pdbx_description
1 polymer ?
#
loop_
_entity_poly.entity_id
_entity_poly.type
_entity_poly.pdbx_seq_one_letter_code
_entity_poly.pdbx_strand_id
1 'polypeptide(L)'
;MASVETAPSINAGIEDGVRRRDFINVAAVSFAGVGVAAIALPLINQMNPSADVLALASIEVDLSAIQTGQAIKTSWRKQPIFIRNLTPAEIAAANKVNV
;
A
#
# COMPACT_ATOMS: atom_id res chain seq x y z
N MET A 1 -49.00 53.08 -35.16
CA MET A 1 -48.34 53.36 -33.87
C MET A 1 -48.91 52.37 -32.87
N ALA A 2 -48.19 51.48 -32.18
CA ALA A 2 -46.77 51.19 -32.12
C ALA A 2 -46.62 49.67 -31.89
N SER A 3 -45.64 49.06 -32.57
CA SER A 3 -45.19 47.70 -32.28
C SER A 3 -44.42 47.74 -30.97
N VAL A 4 -44.73 46.84 -30.02
CA VAL A 4 -43.90 46.64 -28.82
C VAL A 4 -43.45 45.18 -28.83
N GLU A 5 -42.23 44.98 -29.31
CA GLU A 5 -41.49 43.74 -29.14
C GLU A 5 -41.27 43.48 -27.65
N THR A 6 -41.78 42.36 -27.16
CA THR A 6 -41.47 41.87 -25.82
C THR A 6 -40.16 41.09 -25.94
N ALA A 7 -39.06 41.65 -25.43
CA ALA A 7 -37.80 40.94 -25.29
C ALA A 7 -37.98 39.73 -24.33
N PRO A 8 -37.35 38.58 -24.58
CA PRO A 8 -37.37 37.47 -23.64
C PRO A 8 -36.49 37.87 -22.44
N SER A 9 -37.10 38.17 -21.30
CA SER A 9 -36.35 38.20 -20.05
C SER A 9 -35.97 36.76 -19.71
N ILE A 10 -34.66 36.54 -19.73
CA ILE A 10 -33.91 35.33 -19.40
C ILE A 10 -34.18 34.95 -17.94
N ASN A 11 -35.37 34.42 -17.68
CA ASN A 11 -35.64 33.65 -16.47
C ASN A 11 -35.44 32.19 -16.84
N ALA A 12 -34.18 31.77 -16.81
CA ALA A 12 -33.82 30.36 -16.84
C ALA A 12 -34.62 29.66 -15.74
N GLY A 13 -35.50 28.74 -16.16
CA GLY A 13 -36.41 28.05 -15.27
C GLY A 13 -35.65 27.42 -14.11
N ILE A 14 -36.00 27.84 -12.90
CA ILE A 14 -35.61 27.10 -11.70
C ILE A 14 -36.57 25.91 -11.62
N GLU A 15 -36.11 24.74 -12.09
CA GLU A 15 -36.73 23.44 -11.83
C GLU A 15 -36.52 23.05 -10.36
N ASP A 16 -37.21 23.71 -9.43
CA ASP A 16 -37.08 23.48 -7.99
C ASP A 16 -37.54 22.07 -7.54
N GLY A 17 -38.30 21.37 -8.39
CA GLY A 17 -38.71 19.97 -8.17
C GLY A 17 -37.60 18.94 -8.43
N VAL A 18 -36.60 19.30 -9.24
CA VAL A 18 -35.50 18.41 -9.66
C VAL A 18 -34.31 18.54 -8.69
N ARG A 19 -33.95 19.75 -8.25
CA ARG A 19 -32.76 19.97 -7.38
C ARG A 19 -32.77 19.23 -6.04
N ARG A 20 -33.92 19.11 -5.38
CA ARG A 20 -34.02 18.40 -4.07
C ARG A 20 -33.89 16.88 -4.24
N ARG A 21 -34.50 16.34 -5.30
CA ARG A 21 -34.43 14.91 -5.63
C ARG A 21 -33.04 14.53 -6.13
N ASP A 22 -32.46 15.36 -6.98
CA ASP A 22 -31.07 15.20 -7.45
C ASP A 22 -30.09 15.25 -6.29
N PHE A 23 -30.27 16.18 -5.34
CA PHE A 23 -29.45 16.22 -4.14
C PHE A 23 -29.51 14.90 -3.35
N ILE A 24 -30.71 14.38 -3.10
CA ILE A 24 -30.88 13.11 -2.37
C ILE A 24 -30.29 11.94 -3.15
N ASN A 25 -30.49 11.89 -4.47
CA ASN A 25 -29.95 10.83 -5.32
C ASN A 25 -28.42 10.85 -5.35
N VAL A 26 -27.82 12.03 -5.55
CA VAL A 26 -26.36 12.21 -5.54
C VAL A 26 -25.79 11.89 -4.17
N ALA A 27 -26.42 12.36 -3.09
CA ALA A 27 -25.99 12.06 -1.73
C ALA A 27 -26.08 10.55 -1.43
N ALA A 28 -27.17 9.90 -1.79
CA ALA A 28 -27.38 8.46 -1.57
C ALA A 28 -26.37 7.61 -2.34
N VAL A 29 -26.17 7.88 -3.63
CA VAL A 29 -25.21 7.13 -4.47
C VAL A 29 -23.77 7.37 -4.00
N SER A 30 -23.43 8.61 -3.63
CA SER A 30 -22.10 8.94 -3.11
C SER A 30 -21.82 8.21 -1.80
N PHE A 31 -22.78 8.22 -0.87
CA PHE A 31 -22.65 7.53 0.41
C PHE A 31 -22.56 6.00 0.22
N ALA A 32 -23.37 5.44 -0.68
CA ALA A 32 -23.30 4.03 -1.04
C ALA A 32 -21.92 3.66 -1.63
N GLY A 33 -21.38 4.50 -2.53
CA GLY A 33 -20.06 4.31 -3.11
C GLY A 33 -18.93 4.31 -2.07
N VAL A 34 -18.95 5.27 -1.14
CA VAL A 34 -17.99 5.31 -0.02
C VAL A 34 -18.15 4.09 0.90
N GLY A 35 -19.39 3.68 1.18
CA GLY A 35 -19.68 2.50 1.99
C GLY A 35 -19.12 1.22 1.37
N VAL A 36 -19.26 1.04 0.05
CA VAL A 36 -18.68 -0.10 -0.68
C VAL A 36 -17.16 -0.07 -0.61
N ALA A 37 -16.53 1.10 -0.84
CA ALA A 37 -15.07 1.23 -0.73
C ALA A 37 -14.57 0.92 0.69
N ALA A 38 -15.27 1.38 1.71
CA ALA A 38 -14.92 1.14 3.11
C ALA A 38 -14.94 -0.35 3.49
N ILE A 39 -15.74 -1.18 2.82
CA ILE A 39 -15.78 -2.63 3.03
C ILE A 39 -14.79 -3.36 2.11
N ALA A 40 -14.69 -2.97 0.85
CA ALA A 40 -13.83 -3.63 -0.12
C ALA A 40 -12.33 -3.44 0.18
N LEU A 41 -11.93 -2.24 0.59
CA LEU A 41 -10.52 -1.92 0.91
C LEU A 41 -9.92 -2.81 2.01
N PRO A 42 -10.54 -2.98 3.20
CA PRO A 42 -9.99 -3.88 4.21
C PRO A 42 -10.02 -5.35 3.76
N LEU A 43 -11.04 -5.77 2.98
CA LEU A 43 -11.11 -7.12 2.41
C LEU A 43 -9.97 -7.45 1.44
N ILE A 44 -9.49 -6.45 0.70
CA ILE A 44 -8.31 -6.59 -0.16
C ILE A 44 -7.04 -6.55 0.71
N ASN A 45 -6.97 -5.60 1.63
CA ASN A 45 -5.78 -5.40 2.47
C ASN A 45 -5.50 -6.59 3.40
N GLN A 46 -6.51 -7.36 3.80
CA GLN A 46 -6.31 -8.57 4.63
C GLN A 46 -5.54 -9.69 3.89
N MET A 47 -5.44 -9.62 2.55
CA MET A 47 -4.62 -10.56 1.76
C MET A 47 -3.13 -10.17 1.74
N ASN A 48 -2.79 -8.96 2.20
CA ASN A 48 -1.42 -8.49 2.31
C ASN A 48 -0.72 -9.13 3.54
N PRO A 49 0.62 -9.22 3.60
CA PRO A 49 1.32 -9.74 4.76
C PRO A 49 0.92 -8.99 6.04
N SER A 50 0.62 -9.74 7.10
CA SER A 50 0.25 -9.19 8.39
C SER A 50 1.42 -8.44 9.04
N ALA A 51 1.10 -7.56 9.98
CA ALA A 51 2.10 -6.77 10.72
C ALA A 51 3.19 -7.66 11.36
N ASP A 52 2.83 -8.84 11.85
CA ASP A 52 3.78 -9.78 12.46
C ASP A 52 4.78 -10.37 11.44
N VAL A 53 4.35 -10.58 10.19
CA VAL A 53 5.23 -11.02 9.09
C VAL A 53 6.18 -9.90 8.68
N LEU A 54 5.71 -8.65 8.69
CA LEU A 54 6.54 -7.48 8.43
C LEU A 54 7.51 -7.19 9.58
N ALA A 55 7.10 -7.43 10.82
CA ALA A 55 7.99 -7.31 11.98
C ALA A 55 9.14 -8.32 11.92
N LEU A 56 8.90 -9.53 11.39
CA LEU A 56 9.95 -10.54 11.15
C LEU A 56 10.87 -10.19 9.96
N ALA A 57 10.74 -9.02 9.35
CA ALA A 57 11.59 -8.60 8.24
C ALA A 57 13.04 -8.35 8.65
N SER A 58 13.32 -8.05 9.92
CA SER A 58 14.67 -7.92 10.45
C SER A 58 14.89 -8.90 11.59
N ILE A 59 16.08 -9.51 11.63
CA ILE A 59 16.53 -10.30 12.76
C ILE A 59 17.91 -9.79 13.18
N GLU A 60 18.12 -9.59 14.47
CA GLU A 60 19.45 -9.36 15.00
C GLU A 60 20.08 -10.71 15.37
N VAL A 61 21.27 -10.97 14.85
CA VAL A 61 22.06 -12.15 15.19
C VAL A 61 23.32 -11.67 15.88
N ASP A 62 23.53 -12.08 17.14
CA ASP A 62 24.76 -11.78 17.87
C ASP A 62 25.94 -12.54 17.25
N LEU A 63 26.96 -11.79 16.87
CA LEU A 63 28.18 -12.30 16.23
C LEU A 63 29.29 -12.58 17.25
N SER A 64 29.15 -12.09 18.49
CA SER A 64 30.20 -12.13 19.51
C SER A 64 30.56 -13.55 19.94
N ALA A 65 29.61 -14.48 19.84
CA ALA A 65 29.81 -15.89 20.19
C ALA A 65 30.44 -16.74 19.06
N ILE A 66 30.64 -16.18 17.86
CA ILE A 66 31.11 -16.94 16.68
C ILE A 66 32.64 -16.84 16.56
N GLN A 67 33.33 -17.96 16.80
CA GLN A 67 34.78 -18.02 16.65
C GLN A 67 35.21 -17.96 15.17
N THR A 68 36.42 -17.46 14.93
CA THR A 68 37.03 -17.39 13.60
C THR A 68 37.14 -18.80 12.98
N GLY A 69 36.57 -19.00 11.80
CA GLY A 69 36.46 -20.28 11.09
C GLY A 69 35.16 -21.06 11.36
N GLN A 70 34.35 -20.64 12.35
CA GLN A 70 33.08 -21.28 12.67
C GLN A 70 31.97 -20.77 11.75
N ALA A 71 31.05 -21.68 11.38
CA ALA A 71 29.83 -21.38 10.65
C ALA A 71 28.61 -21.72 11.49
N ILE A 72 27.63 -20.82 11.52
CA ILE A 72 26.32 -21.04 12.15
C ILE A 72 25.24 -21.02 11.07
N LYS A 73 24.16 -21.78 11.32
CA LYS A 73 22.96 -21.79 10.49
C LYS A 73 21.84 -21.14 11.29
N THR A 74 21.28 -20.06 10.76
CA THR A 74 20.12 -19.38 11.34
C THR A 74 18.99 -19.42 10.33
N SER A 75 17.75 -19.57 10.79
CA SER A 75 16.57 -19.51 9.93
C SER A 75 16.05 -18.07 9.85
N TRP A 76 15.84 -17.55 8.65
CA TRP A 76 15.16 -16.29 8.40
C TRP A 76 14.11 -16.47 7.31
N ARG A 77 12.87 -16.02 7.54
CA ARG A 77 11.76 -16.13 6.57
C ARG A 77 11.57 -17.54 5.97
N LYS A 78 11.72 -18.59 6.79
CA LYS A 78 11.68 -20.02 6.38
C LYS A 78 12.81 -20.46 5.43
N GLN A 79 13.83 -19.62 5.23
CA GLN A 79 15.03 -19.94 4.46
C GLN A 79 16.23 -20.05 5.40
N PRO A 80 17.13 -21.03 5.18
CA PRO A 80 18.36 -21.13 5.95
C PRO A 80 19.37 -20.06 5.48
N ILE A 81 19.86 -19.24 6.41
CA ILE A 81 21.00 -18.34 6.20
C ILE A 81 22.24 -18.96 6.87
N PHE A 82 23.36 -18.91 6.14
CA PHE A 82 24.66 -19.36 6.63
C PHE A 82 25.51 -18.13 6.98
N ILE A 83 25.94 -18.04 8.23
CA ILE A 83 26.84 -16.98 8.71
C ILE A 83 28.14 -17.65 9.09
N ARG A 84 29.25 -17.22 8.49
CA ARG A 84 30.57 -17.78 8.74
C ARG A 84 31.57 -16.67 8.97
N ASN A 85 32.27 -16.76 10.10
CA ASN A 85 33.38 -15.86 10.40
C ASN A 85 34.63 -16.35 9.66
N LEU A 86 35.00 -15.69 8.56
CA LEU A 86 36.08 -16.13 7.68
C LEU A 86 37.46 -15.89 8.31
N THR A 87 38.41 -16.78 8.02
CA THR A 87 39.82 -16.55 8.38
C THR A 87 40.52 -15.66 7.34
N PRO A 88 41.61 -14.95 7.69
CA PRO A 88 42.36 -14.13 6.74
C PRO A 88 42.87 -14.90 5.52
N ALA A 89 43.26 -16.17 5.71
CA ALA A 89 43.72 -17.03 4.63
C ALA A 89 42.59 -17.37 3.64
N GLU A 90 41.38 -17.59 4.14
CA GLU A 90 40.19 -17.86 3.32
C GLU A 90 39.76 -16.62 2.52
N ILE A 91 39.82 -15.44 3.14
CA ILE A 91 39.56 -14.16 2.45
C ILE A 91 40.57 -13.95 1.32
N ALA A 92 41.86 -14.17 1.59
CA ALA A 92 42.91 -14.03 0.59
C ALA A 92 42.77 -15.05 -0.56
N ALA A 93 42.28 -16.26 -0.28
CA ALA A 93 42.00 -17.25 -1.30
C ALA A 93 40.78 -16.87 -2.16
N ALA A 94 39.69 -16.42 -1.54
CA ALA A 94 38.48 -16.01 -2.25
C ALA A 94 38.73 -14.82 -3.20
N ASN A 95 39.50 -13.82 -2.77
CA ASN A 95 39.81 -12.64 -3.58
C ASN A 95 40.74 -12.92 -4.77
N LYS A 96 41.43 -14.06 -4.80
CA LYS A 96 42.31 -14.46 -5.91
C LYS A 96 41.57 -15.11 -7.07
N VAL A 97 40.29 -15.43 -6.89
CA VAL A 97 39.47 -16.04 -7.96
C VAL A 97 39.04 -14.96 -8.93
N ASN A 98 39.30 -15.16 -10.22
CA ASN A 98 38.82 -14.30 -11.29
C ASN A 98 37.35 -14.66 -11.61
N VAL A 99 36.48 -13.66 -11.67
CA VAL A 99 35.03 -13.79 -11.87
C VAL A 99 34.67 -13.43 -13.30
#